data_AF-A0A7S3L6D9-F1
#
_entry.id   AF-A0A7S3L6D9-F1
#
_cell.length_a   1.000
_cell.length_b   1.000
_cell.length_c   1.000
_cell.angle_alpha   90.00
_cell.angle_beta   90.00
_cell.angle_gamma   90.00
#
_symmetry.space_group_name_H-M   'P 1'
#
loop_
_entity.id
_entity.type
_entity.pdbx_description
1 polymer ?
#
loop_
_entity_poly.entity_id
_entity_poly.type
_entity_poly.pdbx_seq_one_letter_code
_entity_poly.pdbx_strand_id
1 'polypeptide(L)'
;MWTSKLGHQYRLQDIEASEEQLKKELRELIKTGANSRCADCDKVGCNVWSSINLGIFLCMECGSRHRALGTHISKPKGCSGSYLWGPDEILQMKRIGNARSNAKYGGMAQRPRVDAPESIWMEYLRQKYEHKKFTTEDALCHESLDEKAEPPLLIDFAHFSDHHTTHGEINHHYQVQDNSESHHSDDVVVHVNKSGGGSTDFFAQFGV
;
A
#
# COMPACT_ATOMS: atom_id res chain seq x y z
N MET A 1 9.55 16.25 -25.65
CA MET A 1 8.90 16.24 -24.32
C MET A 1 8.12 14.95 -24.17
N TRP A 2 8.20 14.30 -23.02
CA TRP A 2 7.38 13.14 -22.66
C TRP A 2 6.28 13.59 -21.69
N THR A 3 5.07 13.06 -21.84
CA THR A 3 3.92 13.44 -21.01
C THR A 3 3.45 12.24 -20.18
N SER A 4 3.35 12.43 -18.87
CA SER A 4 2.83 11.39 -17.97
C SER A 4 1.33 11.15 -18.17
N LYS A 5 0.79 10.06 -17.61
CA LYS A 5 -0.67 9.84 -17.59
C LYS A 5 -1.42 10.89 -16.78
N LEU A 6 -0.74 11.61 -15.89
CA LEU A 6 -1.33 12.71 -15.13
C LEU A 6 -1.25 14.05 -15.87
N GLY A 7 -0.51 14.14 -16.98
CA GLY A 7 -0.45 15.32 -17.85
C GLY A 7 0.79 16.19 -17.63
N HIS A 8 1.67 15.85 -16.68
CA HIS A 8 2.93 16.55 -16.48
C HIS A 8 3.88 16.30 -17.64
N GLN A 9 4.62 17.33 -18.04
CA GLN A 9 5.59 17.27 -19.11
C GLN A 9 7.01 17.20 -18.54
N TYR A 10 7.79 16.25 -19.04
CA TYR A 10 9.18 16.02 -18.67
C TYR A 10 10.05 15.98 -19.93
N ARG A 11 11.35 16.25 -19.79
CA ARG A 11 12.29 15.92 -20.87
C ARG A 11 12.45 14.41 -20.89
N LEU A 12 12.45 13.82 -22.08
CA LEU A 12 12.53 12.37 -22.24
C LEU A 12 13.85 11.82 -21.63
N GLN A 13 14.95 12.54 -21.82
CA GLN A 13 16.26 12.19 -21.26
C GLN A 13 16.25 12.07 -19.73
N ASP A 14 15.53 12.96 -19.04
CA ASP A 14 15.44 12.92 -17.57
C ASP A 14 14.65 11.67 -17.10
N ILE A 15 13.61 11.30 -17.85
CA ILE A 15 12.78 10.11 -17.58
C ILE A 15 13.60 8.83 -17.82
N GLU A 16 14.32 8.75 -18.94
CA GLU A 16 15.19 7.62 -19.28
C GLU A 16 16.33 7.48 -18.26
N ALA A 17 16.96 8.58 -17.85
CA ALA A 17 18.00 8.58 -16.82
C ALA A 17 17.51 8.07 -15.45
N SER A 18 16.22 8.28 -15.15
CA SER A 18 15.60 7.89 -13.88
C SER A 18 14.89 6.53 -13.94
N GLU A 19 14.87 5.86 -15.11
CA GLU A 19 13.97 4.74 -15.37
C GLU A 19 14.18 3.57 -14.40
N GLU A 20 15.43 3.17 -14.16
CA GLU A 20 15.72 2.02 -13.28
C GLU A 20 15.30 2.31 -11.82
N GLN A 21 15.51 3.53 -11.35
CA GLN A 21 15.09 3.96 -10.02
C GLN A 21 13.56 3.93 -9.89
N LEU A 22 12.83 4.50 -10.86
CA LEU A 22 11.36 4.51 -10.85
C LEU A 22 10.79 3.08 -10.97
N LYS A 23 11.40 2.21 -11.78
CA LYS A 23 11.04 0.78 -11.87
C LYS A 23 11.31 0.04 -10.56
N LYS A 24 12.41 0.35 -9.86
CA LYS A 24 12.71 -0.22 -8.54
C LYS A 24 11.65 0.20 -7.52
N GLU A 25 11.31 1.47 -7.45
CA GLU A 25 10.27 1.98 -6.55
C GLU A 25 8.92 1.33 -6.83
N LEU A 26 8.52 1.24 -8.11
CA LEU A 26 7.29 0.58 -8.51
C LEU A 26 7.22 -0.89 -8.05
N ARG A 27 8.32 -1.64 -8.23
CA ARG A 27 8.41 -3.05 -7.79
C ARG A 27 8.21 -3.20 -6.29
N GLU A 28 8.73 -2.29 -5.49
CA GLU A 28 8.55 -2.32 -4.03
C GLU A 28 7.14 -1.91 -3.62
N LEU A 29 6.55 -0.92 -4.31
CA LEU A 29 5.16 -0.52 -4.05
C LEU A 29 4.17 -1.65 -4.29
N ILE A 30 4.34 -2.43 -5.36
CA ILE A 30 3.45 -3.56 -5.71
C ILE A 30 3.46 -4.64 -4.61
N LYS A 31 4.57 -4.82 -3.91
CA LYS A 31 4.69 -5.86 -2.86
C LYS A 31 4.14 -5.39 -1.50
N THR A 32 3.84 -4.10 -1.35
CA THR A 32 3.57 -3.51 -0.04
C THR A 32 2.09 -3.63 0.35
N GLY A 33 1.81 -4.34 1.45
CA GLY A 33 0.48 -4.38 2.08
C GLY A 33 -0.65 -4.71 1.10
N ALA A 34 -1.67 -3.84 1.03
CA ALA A 34 -2.83 -4.01 0.14
C ALA A 34 -2.49 -3.95 -1.36
N ASN A 35 -1.34 -3.40 -1.73
CA ASN A 35 -0.92 -3.32 -3.14
C ASN A 35 -0.53 -4.68 -3.72
N SER A 36 -0.34 -5.71 -2.88
CA SER A 36 -0.03 -7.09 -3.30
C SER A 36 -1.26 -7.88 -3.80
N ARG A 37 -2.45 -7.26 -3.70
CA ARG A 37 -3.75 -7.80 -4.12
C ARG A 37 -4.41 -6.87 -5.14
N CYS A 38 -5.15 -7.42 -6.09
CA CYS A 38 -5.87 -6.60 -7.07
C CYS A 38 -6.94 -5.75 -6.38
N ALA A 39 -7.00 -4.44 -6.69
CA ALA A 39 -7.95 -3.52 -6.07
C ALA A 39 -9.43 -3.87 -6.31
N ASP A 40 -9.75 -4.60 -7.38
CA ASP A 40 -11.13 -4.94 -7.72
C ASP A 40 -11.51 -6.37 -7.37
N CYS A 41 -10.62 -7.33 -7.63
CA CYS A 41 -10.92 -8.75 -7.49
C CYS A 41 -10.10 -9.47 -6.41
N ASP A 42 -9.21 -8.77 -5.71
CA ASP A 42 -8.39 -9.29 -4.60
C ASP A 42 -7.51 -10.49 -4.96
N LYS A 43 -7.33 -10.75 -6.26
CA LYS A 43 -6.41 -11.77 -6.74
C LYS A 43 -4.99 -11.38 -6.30
N VAL A 44 -4.37 -12.27 -5.52
CA VAL A 44 -3.03 -12.08 -4.94
C VAL A 44 -1.96 -12.26 -6.02
N GLY A 45 -0.87 -11.49 -5.95
CA GLY A 45 0.37 -11.79 -6.68
C GLY A 45 0.31 -11.61 -8.20
N CYS A 46 -0.74 -10.97 -8.73
CA CYS A 46 -0.94 -10.83 -10.18
C CYS A 46 -1.06 -9.37 -10.65
N ASN A 47 -0.59 -8.43 -9.84
CA ASN A 47 -0.74 -6.99 -10.04
C ASN A 47 0.25 -6.44 -11.07
N VAL A 48 -0.05 -6.71 -12.34
CA VAL A 48 0.78 -6.32 -13.49
C VAL A 48 0.27 -5.05 -14.20
N TRP A 49 -0.91 -4.55 -13.79
CA TRP A 49 -1.50 -3.31 -14.28
C TRP A 49 -1.74 -2.34 -13.13
N SER A 50 -1.95 -1.09 -13.48
CA SER A 50 -2.33 -0.02 -12.57
C SER A 50 -3.36 0.88 -13.22
N SER A 51 -4.09 1.67 -12.43
CA SER A 51 -4.77 2.87 -12.89
C SER A 51 -4.16 4.07 -12.19
N ILE A 52 -3.48 4.93 -12.95
CA ILE A 52 -2.62 5.98 -12.40
C ILE A 52 -3.45 7.05 -11.68
N ASN A 53 -4.54 7.52 -12.29
CA ASN A 53 -5.39 8.55 -11.67
C ASN A 53 -6.06 8.05 -10.38
N LEU A 54 -6.44 6.78 -10.33
CA LEU A 54 -7.04 6.15 -9.15
C LEU A 54 -5.99 5.68 -8.12
N GLY A 55 -4.72 5.63 -8.51
CA GLY A 55 -3.61 5.18 -7.66
C GLY A 55 -3.71 3.72 -7.20
N ILE A 56 -4.24 2.84 -8.07
CA ILE A 56 -4.49 1.42 -7.75
C ILE A 56 -3.70 0.45 -8.61
N PHE A 57 -3.43 -0.73 -8.05
CA PHE A 57 -2.84 -1.89 -8.71
C PHE A 57 -3.89 -2.95 -9.04
N LEU A 58 -3.77 -3.52 -10.23
CA LEU A 58 -4.78 -4.34 -10.89
C LEU A 58 -4.17 -5.61 -11.49
N CYS A 59 -4.95 -6.68 -11.50
CA CYS A 59 -4.62 -7.87 -12.28
C CYS A 59 -4.79 -7.63 -13.79
N MET A 60 -4.34 -8.58 -14.61
CA MET A 60 -4.48 -8.52 -16.08
C MET A 60 -5.93 -8.34 -16.56
N GLU A 61 -6.86 -9.08 -15.96
CA GLU A 61 -8.28 -9.02 -16.31
C GLU A 61 -8.88 -7.67 -15.93
N CYS A 62 -8.74 -7.24 -14.66
CA CYS A 62 -9.25 -5.94 -14.21
C CYS A 62 -8.58 -4.77 -14.93
N GLY A 63 -7.29 -4.86 -15.25
CA GLY A 63 -6.61 -3.89 -16.12
C GLY A 63 -7.26 -3.78 -17.50
N SER A 64 -7.81 -4.88 -18.03
CA SER A 64 -8.56 -4.88 -19.29
C SER A 64 -9.93 -4.21 -19.15
N ARG A 65 -10.65 -4.46 -18.05
CA ARG A 65 -11.90 -3.77 -17.72
C ARG A 65 -11.70 -2.26 -17.57
N HIS A 66 -10.63 -1.87 -16.89
CA HIS A 66 -10.24 -0.47 -16.74
C HIS A 66 -9.88 0.22 -18.06
N ARG A 67 -9.44 -0.51 -19.11
CA ARG A 67 -9.33 0.05 -20.47
C ARG A 67 -10.70 0.30 -21.09
N ALA A 68 -11.65 -0.61 -20.88
CA ALA A 68 -13.02 -0.50 -21.41
C ALA A 68 -13.86 0.61 -20.72
N LEU A 69 -13.50 1.03 -19.50
CA LEU A 69 -14.15 2.17 -18.82
C LEU A 69 -13.89 3.51 -19.52
N GLY A 70 -12.73 3.67 -20.16
CA GLY A 70 -12.33 4.92 -20.81
C GLY A 70 -11.55 5.87 -19.89
N THR A 71 -10.83 6.80 -20.52
CA THR A 71 -9.81 7.67 -19.89
C THR A 71 -10.37 8.75 -18.97
N HIS A 72 -11.66 9.07 -19.10
CA HIS A 72 -12.37 9.98 -18.20
C HIS A 72 -12.61 9.35 -16.81
N ILE A 73 -12.59 8.01 -16.70
CA ILE A 73 -12.73 7.28 -15.44
C ILE A 73 -11.38 6.73 -14.97
N SER A 74 -10.66 6.06 -15.86
CA SER A 74 -9.45 5.31 -15.50
C SER A 74 -8.33 5.49 -16.52
N LYS A 75 -7.10 5.65 -16.03
CA LYS A 75 -5.89 5.80 -16.83
C LYS A 75 -4.98 4.59 -16.64
N PRO A 76 -5.29 3.45 -17.28
CA PRO A 76 -4.55 2.22 -17.08
C PRO A 76 -3.12 2.29 -17.63
N LYS A 77 -2.17 1.67 -16.92
CA LYS A 77 -0.76 1.57 -17.31
C LYS A 77 -0.15 0.25 -16.81
N GLY A 78 0.67 -0.39 -17.63
CA GLY A 78 1.37 -1.61 -17.23
C GLY A 78 2.48 -1.33 -16.22
N CYS A 79 2.71 -2.28 -15.32
CA CYS A 79 3.76 -2.17 -14.29
C CYS A 79 5.09 -2.83 -14.70
N SER A 80 5.18 -3.39 -15.90
CA SER A 80 6.34 -4.13 -16.39
C SER A 80 7.22 -3.31 -17.36
N GLY A 81 8.41 -3.86 -17.66
CA GLY A 81 9.60 -3.16 -18.15
C GLY A 81 9.52 -2.43 -19.49
N SER A 82 8.42 -2.49 -20.24
CA SER A 82 8.23 -1.74 -21.49
C SER A 82 7.56 -0.37 -21.30
N TYR A 83 7.02 -0.07 -20.13
CA TYR A 83 6.35 1.20 -19.86
C TYR A 83 7.26 2.14 -19.09
N LEU A 84 7.54 3.33 -19.64
CA LEU A 84 8.17 4.44 -18.91
C LEU A 84 7.24 4.93 -17.82
N TRP A 85 7.75 5.19 -16.61
CA TRP A 85 7.01 5.79 -15.50
C TRP A 85 7.57 7.17 -15.17
N GLY A 86 6.68 8.08 -14.80
CA GLY A 86 7.02 9.44 -14.37
C GLY A 86 7.12 9.54 -12.85
N PRO A 87 7.92 10.49 -12.31
CA PRO A 87 8.00 10.73 -10.87
C PRO A 87 6.63 11.04 -10.23
N ASP A 88 5.80 11.83 -10.93
CA ASP A 88 4.44 12.18 -10.50
C ASP A 88 3.51 10.95 -10.41
N GLU A 89 3.65 10.02 -11.36
CA GLU A 89 2.86 8.79 -11.37
C GLU A 89 3.27 7.88 -10.20
N ILE A 90 4.58 7.73 -9.92
CA ILE A 90 5.05 6.97 -8.75
C ILE A 90 4.58 7.63 -7.45
N LEU A 91 4.64 8.96 -7.36
CA LEU A 91 4.12 9.70 -6.20
C LEU A 91 2.63 9.48 -6.00
N GLN A 92 1.84 9.46 -7.07
CA GLN A 92 0.40 9.16 -7.01
C GLN A 92 0.13 7.75 -6.49
N MET A 93 0.90 6.75 -6.93
CA MET A 93 0.79 5.38 -6.44
C MET A 93 1.17 5.26 -4.95
N LYS A 94 2.18 6.02 -4.49
CA LYS A 94 2.56 6.14 -3.07
C LYS A 94 1.47 6.81 -2.24
N ARG A 95 0.88 7.89 -2.78
CA ARG A 95 -0.11 8.72 -2.10
C ARG A 95 -1.43 7.99 -1.88
N ILE A 96 -1.90 7.19 -2.84
CA ILE A 96 -3.19 6.53 -2.71
C ILE A 96 -2.97 5.06 -2.33
N GLY A 97 -2.49 4.25 -3.26
CA GLY A 97 -2.38 2.80 -3.08
C GLY A 97 -3.74 2.12 -2.86
N ASN A 98 -3.74 0.79 -2.91
CA ASN A 98 -4.97 0.01 -2.83
C ASN A 98 -5.68 0.16 -1.49
N ALA A 99 -4.95 0.35 -0.39
CA ALA A 99 -5.55 0.52 0.93
C ALA A 99 -6.42 1.77 1.00
N ARG A 100 -5.89 2.95 0.65
CA ARG A 100 -6.64 4.21 0.71
C ARG A 100 -7.71 4.27 -0.37
N SER A 101 -7.43 3.73 -1.56
CA SER A 101 -8.45 3.63 -2.60
C SER A 101 -9.62 2.76 -2.18
N ASN A 102 -9.36 1.61 -1.54
CA ASN A 102 -10.43 0.77 -1.01
C ASN A 102 -11.19 1.45 0.14
N ALA A 103 -10.51 2.17 1.04
CA ALA A 103 -11.21 2.96 2.05
C ALA A 103 -12.12 4.03 1.41
N LYS A 104 -11.66 4.68 0.34
CA LYS A 104 -12.40 5.71 -0.38
C LYS A 104 -13.59 5.16 -1.17
N TYR A 105 -13.41 4.08 -1.93
CA TYR A 105 -14.43 3.58 -2.85
C TYR A 105 -15.20 2.36 -2.29
N GLY A 106 -15.33 2.26 -0.97
CA GLY A 106 -16.09 1.21 -0.28
C GLY A 106 -15.54 -0.21 -0.44
N GLY A 107 -14.26 -0.31 -0.80
CA GLY A 107 -13.50 -1.55 -0.87
C GLY A 107 -14.03 -2.51 -1.91
N MET A 108 -14.50 -3.66 -1.42
CA MET A 108 -15.04 -4.75 -2.23
C MET A 108 -16.51 -5.01 -1.95
N ALA A 109 -17.20 -4.04 -1.34
CA ALA A 109 -18.63 -4.13 -1.10
C ALA A 109 -19.35 -4.38 -2.43
N GLN A 110 -20.25 -5.36 -2.45
CA GLN A 110 -21.07 -5.69 -3.63
C GLN A 110 -20.25 -6.12 -4.86
N ARG A 111 -18.99 -6.56 -4.66
CA ARG A 111 -18.17 -7.11 -5.74
C ARG A 111 -18.88 -8.32 -6.39
N PRO A 112 -18.93 -8.37 -7.74
CA PRO A 112 -19.44 -9.54 -8.45
C PRO A 112 -18.66 -10.82 -8.13
N ARG A 113 -19.30 -11.97 -8.38
CA ARG A 113 -18.57 -13.25 -8.38
C ARG A 113 -17.53 -13.26 -9.51
N VAL A 114 -16.49 -14.07 -9.33
CA VAL A 114 -15.38 -14.16 -10.30
C VAL A 114 -15.87 -14.57 -11.69
N ASP A 115 -16.88 -15.44 -11.75
CA ASP A 115 -17.53 -15.97 -12.96
C ASP A 115 -18.71 -15.13 -13.44
N ALA A 116 -19.00 -13.97 -12.82
CA ALA A 116 -20.08 -13.11 -13.23
C ALA A 116 -19.85 -12.60 -14.68
N PRO A 117 -20.93 -12.38 -15.46
CA PRO A 117 -20.82 -11.83 -16.80
C PRO A 117 -20.08 -10.49 -16.82
N GLU A 118 -19.40 -10.20 -17.93
CA GLU A 118 -18.61 -8.97 -18.08
C GLU A 118 -19.47 -7.70 -17.90
N SER A 119 -20.75 -7.74 -18.29
CA SER A 119 -21.68 -6.62 -18.06
C SER A 119 -21.86 -6.28 -16.59
N ILE A 120 -21.92 -7.29 -15.71
CA ILE A 120 -22.05 -7.11 -14.26
C ILE A 120 -20.76 -6.53 -13.67
N TRP A 121 -19.60 -7.00 -14.15
CA TRP A 121 -18.31 -6.43 -13.77
C TRP A 121 -18.17 -4.97 -14.18
N MET A 122 -18.52 -4.64 -15.42
CA MET A 122 -18.45 -3.27 -15.94
C MET A 122 -19.40 -2.33 -15.18
N GLU A 123 -20.61 -2.78 -14.86
CA GLU A 123 -21.56 -2.01 -14.06
C GLU A 123 -21.02 -1.75 -12.63
N TYR A 124 -20.48 -2.78 -11.97
CA TYR A 124 -19.84 -2.63 -10.67
C TYR A 124 -18.70 -1.60 -10.69
N LEU A 125 -17.82 -1.66 -11.70
CA LEU A 125 -16.68 -0.74 -11.80
C LEU A 125 -17.13 0.72 -12.05
N ARG A 126 -18.19 0.94 -12.83
CA ARG A 126 -18.80 2.27 -12.96
C ARG A 126 -19.40 2.75 -11.66
N GLN A 127 -20.18 1.91 -10.97
CA GLN A 127 -20.71 2.26 -9.64
C GLN A 127 -19.60 2.63 -8.65
N LYS A 128 -18.48 1.89 -8.68
CA LYS A 128 -17.34 2.12 -7.79
C LYS A 128 -16.57 3.40 -8.12
N TYR A 129 -16.16 3.60 -9.38
CA TYR A 129 -15.20 4.64 -9.75
C TYR A 129 -15.81 5.88 -10.44
N GLU A 130 -16.89 5.70 -11.21
CA GLU A 130 -17.56 6.79 -11.91
C GLU A 130 -18.64 7.43 -11.03
N HIS A 131 -19.56 6.61 -10.49
CA HIS A 131 -20.64 7.09 -9.64
C HIS A 131 -20.25 7.22 -8.17
N LYS A 132 -19.05 6.76 -7.78
CA LYS A 132 -18.52 6.82 -6.41
C LYS A 132 -19.51 6.29 -5.34
N LYS A 133 -20.38 5.33 -5.71
CA LYS A 133 -21.57 4.90 -4.94
C LYS A 133 -21.26 4.40 -3.53
N PHE A 134 -20.06 3.86 -3.32
CA PHE A 134 -19.66 3.24 -2.06
C PHE A 134 -18.74 4.13 -1.21
N THR A 135 -18.61 5.40 -1.58
CA THR A 135 -17.79 6.37 -0.82
C THR A 135 -18.48 6.72 0.48
N THR A 136 -17.76 6.65 1.59
CA THR A 136 -18.27 7.09 2.90
C THR A 136 -18.18 8.62 3.01
N GLU A 137 -19.07 9.25 3.78
CA GLU A 137 -19.05 10.72 3.97
C GLU A 137 -17.71 11.22 4.54
N ASP A 138 -17.05 10.42 5.39
CA ASP A 138 -15.72 10.70 5.94
C ASP A 138 -14.61 10.73 4.86
N ALA A 139 -14.79 10.05 3.72
CA ALA A 139 -13.82 10.08 2.63
C ALA A 139 -13.97 11.33 1.73
N LEU A 140 -15.14 11.99 1.77
CA LEU A 140 -15.41 13.21 1.00
C LEU A 140 -14.84 14.46 1.69
N CYS A 141 -14.78 14.50 3.02
CA CYS A 141 -14.31 15.67 3.76
C CYS A 141 -12.77 15.87 3.70
N HIS A 142 -11.98 14.79 3.55
CA HIS A 142 -10.52 14.88 3.42
C HIS A 142 -10.05 15.41 2.04
N GLU A 143 -10.88 15.27 0.99
CA GLU A 143 -10.58 15.73 -0.38
C GLU A 143 -10.37 17.25 -0.44
N SER A 144 -11.13 18.02 0.37
CA SER A 144 -11.04 19.48 0.44
C SER A 144 -9.74 20.03 1.06
N LEU A 145 -9.03 19.19 1.83
CA LEU A 145 -7.78 19.54 2.49
C LEU A 145 -6.57 19.08 1.65
N ASP A 146 -6.72 17.96 0.96
CA ASP A 146 -5.70 17.32 0.14
C ASP A 146 -5.45 18.01 -1.22
N GLU A 147 -6.44 18.73 -1.77
CA GLU A 147 -6.27 19.59 -2.96
C GLU A 147 -5.47 20.87 -2.67
N LYS A 148 -5.41 21.31 -1.40
CA LYS A 148 -4.69 22.51 -0.96
C LYS A 148 -3.24 22.23 -0.55
N ALA A 149 -2.87 20.96 -0.42
CA ALA A 149 -1.49 20.58 -0.20
C ALA A 149 -0.75 20.65 -1.56
N GLU A 150 0.08 21.67 -1.74
CA GLU A 150 1.03 21.68 -2.85
C GLU A 150 1.84 20.38 -2.83
N PRO A 151 1.97 19.69 -3.97
CA PRO A 151 2.84 18.51 -4.03
C PRO A 151 4.23 18.93 -3.56
N PRO A 152 4.92 18.14 -2.72
CA PRO A 152 6.29 18.46 -2.33
C PRO A 152 7.08 18.70 -3.62
N LEU A 153 7.54 19.94 -3.79
CA LEU A 153 8.27 20.36 -4.96
C LEU A 153 9.46 19.42 -5.10
N LEU A 154 9.56 18.83 -6.30
CA LEU A 154 10.73 18.23 -6.92
C LEU A 154 11.70 17.54 -5.97
N ILE A 155 11.83 16.23 -6.13
CA ILE A 155 13.07 15.51 -5.82
C ILE A 155 14.20 16.33 -6.47
N ASP A 156 14.96 17.04 -5.65
CA ASP A 156 16.04 17.90 -6.11
C ASP A 156 17.16 16.96 -6.58
N PHE A 157 17.26 16.78 -7.89
CA PHE A 157 18.29 15.94 -8.52
C PHE A 157 19.71 16.51 -8.36
N ALA A 158 19.89 17.63 -7.63
CA ALA A 158 21.13 18.40 -7.62
C ALA A 158 21.95 18.42 -6.30
N HIS A 159 21.65 17.59 -5.29
CA HIS A 159 22.42 17.62 -4.02
C HIS A 159 23.18 16.35 -3.63
N PHE A 160 23.43 15.43 -4.57
CA PHE A 160 24.37 14.32 -4.34
C PHE A 160 25.76 14.66 -4.87
N SER A 161 26.45 15.59 -4.21
CA SER A 161 27.91 15.64 -4.24
C SER A 161 28.43 16.26 -2.95
N ASP A 162 29.34 15.50 -2.33
CA ASP A 162 30.28 15.87 -1.28
C ASP A 162 29.73 16.09 0.13
N HIS A 163 29.87 15.06 0.99
CA HIS A 163 30.64 15.21 2.23
C HIS A 163 31.06 13.84 2.80
N HIS A 164 32.36 13.58 2.74
CA HIS A 164 33.08 12.66 3.61
C HIS A 164 33.19 13.25 5.02
N THR A 165 33.27 12.37 6.05
CA THR A 165 33.76 12.62 7.44
C THR A 165 32.66 13.23 8.36
N THR A 166 32.32 12.77 9.57
CA THR A 166 33.02 12.05 10.66
C THR A 166 31.99 11.47 11.66
N HIS A 167 32.45 10.54 12.51
CA HIS A 167 31.76 9.98 13.68
C HIS A 167 31.11 11.04 14.61
N GLY A 168 29.94 10.70 15.15
CA GLY A 168 29.29 11.39 16.27
C GLY A 168 28.16 10.55 16.85
N GLU A 169 28.42 9.94 18.00
CA GLU A 169 27.47 9.15 18.79
C GLU A 169 26.26 10.00 19.22
N ILE A 170 25.06 9.42 19.18
CA ILE A 170 23.87 10.03 19.80
C ILE A 170 23.24 9.00 20.74
N ASN A 171 23.50 9.20 22.03
CA ASN A 171 22.83 8.54 23.15
C ASN A 171 21.37 9.02 23.22
N HIS A 172 20.41 8.10 23.09
CA HIS A 172 19.03 8.38 23.49
C HIS A 172 18.78 7.85 24.90
N HIS A 173 18.78 8.80 25.84
CA HIS A 173 18.32 8.65 27.22
C HIS A 173 16.78 8.57 27.22
N TYR A 174 16.22 7.42 27.59
CA TYR A 174 14.79 7.26 27.86
C TYR A 174 14.56 7.42 29.37
N GLN A 175 13.82 8.44 29.78
CA GLN A 175 13.38 8.61 31.17
C GLN A 175 12.09 7.81 31.41
N VAL A 176 12.14 6.92 32.39
CA VAL A 176 10.98 6.22 32.96
C VAL A 176 10.55 7.02 34.19
N GLN A 177 9.28 7.44 34.25
CA GLN A 177 8.71 8.06 35.44
C GLN A 177 8.16 6.97 36.37
N ASP A 178 8.78 6.86 37.55
CA ASP A 178 8.26 6.14 38.71
C ASP A 178 7.04 6.87 39.28
N ASN A 179 5.99 6.13 39.60
CA ASN A 179 4.86 6.63 40.40
C ASN A 179 4.66 5.66 41.57
N SER A 180 5.21 6.03 42.72
CA SER A 180 5.03 5.35 44.00
C SER A 180 4.12 6.17 44.90
N GLU A 181 3.08 5.55 45.44
CA GLU A 181 2.49 5.92 46.73
C GLU A 181 1.66 4.74 47.29
N SER A 182 1.70 4.61 48.60
CA SER A 182 1.55 3.37 49.37
C SER A 182 0.47 3.44 50.46
N HIS A 183 0.16 2.25 51.01
CA HIS A 183 -0.56 1.93 52.28
C HIS A 183 -2.09 1.73 52.13
N HIS A 184 -2.76 0.74 52.75
CA HIS A 184 -2.46 -0.08 53.93
C HIS A 184 -3.33 -1.36 53.94
N SER A 185 -2.76 -2.47 54.44
CA SER A 185 -3.27 -3.66 55.16
C SER A 185 -4.69 -4.23 54.94
N ASP A 186 -4.77 -5.54 54.61
CA ASP A 186 -5.34 -6.58 55.50
C ASP A 186 -5.05 -8.01 54.98
N ASP A 187 -4.72 -8.90 55.91
CA ASP A 187 -4.23 -10.27 55.78
C ASP A 187 -5.27 -11.30 55.28
N VAL A 188 -4.86 -12.27 54.43
CA VAL A 188 -5.29 -13.69 54.52
C VAL A 188 -4.15 -14.63 54.09
N VAL A 189 -3.92 -15.64 54.91
CA VAL A 189 -2.83 -16.63 54.94
C VAL A 189 -3.14 -17.92 54.16
N VAL A 190 -2.20 -18.30 53.27
CA VAL A 190 -1.60 -19.64 53.00
C VAL A 190 -2.48 -20.86 52.62
N HIS A 191 -2.17 -21.51 51.48
CA HIS A 191 -1.55 -22.86 51.49
C HIS A 191 -1.07 -23.35 50.10
N VAL A 192 0.20 -23.78 50.08
CA VAL A 192 0.90 -24.49 49.01
C VAL A 192 0.71 -25.99 49.22
N ASN A 193 0.45 -26.75 48.16
CA ASN A 193 0.67 -28.20 48.13
C ASN A 193 1.54 -28.58 46.93
N LYS A 194 2.72 -29.15 47.21
CA LYS A 194 3.58 -29.89 46.29
C LYS A 194 3.67 -31.34 46.76
N SER A 195 3.39 -32.25 45.84
CA SER A 195 3.75 -33.67 45.85
C SER A 195 3.58 -34.12 44.39
N GLY A 196 4.51 -34.72 43.65
CA GLY A 196 5.69 -35.51 43.99
C GLY A 196 5.59 -36.82 43.20
N GLY A 197 6.53 -37.06 42.26
CA GLY A 197 6.96 -38.39 41.80
C GLY A 197 6.24 -39.04 40.60
N GLY A 198 7.01 -39.53 39.62
CA GLY A 198 6.55 -40.50 38.63
C GLY A 198 7.28 -40.47 37.28
N SER A 199 8.46 -41.10 37.22
CA SER A 199 9.22 -41.45 36.01
C SER A 199 8.48 -42.48 35.15
N THR A 200 8.54 -42.35 33.81
CA THR A 200 8.86 -43.46 32.88
C THR A 200 9.27 -42.89 31.52
N ASP A 201 10.46 -43.31 31.08
CA ASP A 201 10.97 -43.20 29.72
C ASP A 201 10.11 -43.99 28.72
N PHE A 202 9.93 -43.46 27.50
CA PHE A 202 9.56 -44.30 26.35
C PHE A 202 10.45 -43.95 25.16
N PHE A 203 11.47 -44.80 24.98
CA PHE A 203 12.12 -45.04 23.69
C PHE A 203 11.10 -45.65 22.72
N ALA A 204 11.07 -45.17 21.48
CA ALA A 204 10.60 -45.97 20.36
C ALA A 204 11.48 -45.69 19.14
N GLN A 205 11.86 -46.80 18.52
CA GLN A 205 13.01 -47.03 17.68
C GLN A 205 12.60 -47.11 16.21
N PHE A 206 13.57 -46.89 15.33
CA PHE A 206 13.51 -47.06 13.88
C PHE A 206 13.09 -48.48 13.42
N GLY A 207 12.51 -48.53 12.22
CA GLY A 207 12.34 -49.70 11.33
C GLY A 207 11.12 -49.46 10.43
N VAL A 208 11.16 -49.51 9.10
CA VAL A 208 12.08 -50.09 8.10
C VAL A 208 12.04 -49.21 6.86
#